data_AF-A0A3B9IKA9-F1
#
_entry.id   AF-A0A3B9IKA9-F1
#
_cell.length_a   1.000
_cell.length_b   1.000
_cell.length_c   1.000
_cell.angle_alpha   90.00
_cell.angle_beta   90.00
_cell.angle_gamma   90.00
#
_symmetry.space_group_name_H-M   'P 1'
#
loop_
_entity.id
_entity.type
_entity.pdbx_description
1 polymer ?
#
loop_
_entity_poly.entity_id
_entity_poly.type
_entity_poly.pdbx_seq_one_letter_code
_entity_poly.pdbx_strand_id
1 'polypeptide(L)'
;PTEIAAFGKLNGEFEDRDAVVLGGSTDSEFVHHAWRVHKEELNDLPFPMLADVSHALCNALGILHKEEGVALRATFIVDPDNIIRHVSVNDLDVGRNPQEIIRILDALQTDELCPCNWQKGEDTLKVA
;
A
#
# COMPACT_ATOMS: atom_id res chain seq x y z
N PRO A 1 6.30 -9.67 9.52
CA PRO A 1 5.06 -10.12 8.85
C PRO A 1 5.23 -10.09 7.34
N THR A 2 4.57 -11.01 6.63
CA THR A 2 4.84 -11.28 5.22
C THR A 2 4.61 -10.09 4.30
N GLU A 3 3.49 -9.38 4.45
CA GLU A 3 3.14 -8.25 3.57
C GLU A 3 4.11 -7.07 3.70
N ILE A 4 4.38 -6.61 4.92
CA ILE A 4 5.27 -5.47 5.19
C ILE A 4 6.66 -5.74 4.62
N ALA A 5 7.19 -6.94 4.85
CA ALA A 5 8.48 -7.36 4.30
C ALA A 5 8.44 -7.47 2.76
N ALA A 6 7.33 -7.90 2.17
CA ALA A 6 7.19 -7.99 0.71
C ALA A 6 7.17 -6.61 0.05
N PHE A 7 6.44 -5.63 0.61
CA PHE A 7 6.53 -4.24 0.17
C PHE A 7 7.94 -3.68 0.38
N GLY A 8 8.60 -4.01 1.49
CA GLY A 8 9.96 -3.55 1.77
C GLY A 8 10.97 -4.03 0.73
N LYS A 9 10.88 -5.30 0.32
CA LYS A 9 11.72 -5.87 -0.75
C LYS A 9 11.49 -5.24 -2.11
N LEU A 10 10.29 -4.75 -2.38
CA LEU A 10 9.91 -4.12 -3.63
C LEU A 10 9.96 -2.59 -3.57
N ASN A 11 10.48 -1.99 -2.50
CA ASN A 11 10.46 -0.54 -2.32
C ASN A 11 11.17 0.19 -3.48
N GLY A 12 12.29 -0.34 -3.98
CA GLY A 12 12.98 0.22 -5.14
C GLY A 12 12.12 0.27 -6.40
N GLU A 13 11.20 -0.69 -6.60
CA GLU A 13 10.27 -0.65 -7.74
C GLU A 13 9.24 0.49 -7.62
N PHE A 14 8.86 0.87 -6.40
CA PHE A 14 8.02 2.04 -6.19
C PHE A 14 8.82 3.33 -6.39
N GLU A 15 10.06 3.38 -5.90
CA GLU A 15 10.96 4.54 -6.07
C GLU A 15 11.27 4.80 -7.55
N ASP A 16 11.51 3.75 -8.35
CA ASP A 16 11.72 3.84 -9.81
C ASP A 16 10.50 4.41 -10.57
N ARG A 17 9.35 4.48 -9.90
CA ARG A 17 8.08 5.03 -10.40
C ARG A 17 7.73 6.35 -9.70
N ASP A 18 8.70 7.02 -9.08
CA ASP A 18 8.49 8.26 -8.32
C ASP A 18 7.40 8.14 -7.23
N ALA A 19 7.23 6.93 -6.67
CA ALA A 19 6.25 6.64 -5.64
C ALA A 19 6.92 6.27 -4.32
N VAL A 20 6.33 6.73 -3.22
CA VAL A 20 6.77 6.39 -1.85
C VAL A 20 5.79 5.43 -1.21
N VAL A 21 6.31 4.41 -0.53
CA VAL A 21 5.50 3.49 0.28
C VAL A 21 5.36 4.07 1.68
N LEU A 22 4.15 3.99 2.26
CA LEU A 22 3.90 4.30 3.66
C LEU A 22 3.16 3.11 4.28
N GLY A 23 3.70 2.55 5.36
CA GLY A 23 2.99 1.58 6.19
C GLY A 23 2.14 2.30 7.23
N GLY A 24 1.08 1.67 7.72
CA GLY A 24 0.28 2.24 8.80
C GLY A 24 -0.53 1.18 9.54
N SER A 25 -0.76 1.42 10.82
CA SER A 25 -1.63 0.58 11.66
C SER A 25 -2.22 1.41 12.81
N THR A 26 -3.10 0.79 13.60
CA THR A 26 -3.62 1.38 14.85
C THR A 26 -2.66 1.22 16.03
N ASP A 27 -1.52 0.52 15.85
CA ASP A 27 -0.48 0.41 16.87
C ASP A 27 0.27 1.73 17.07
N SER A 28 0.92 1.86 18.23
CA SER A 28 1.82 2.99 18.52
C SER A 28 3.18 2.86 17.82
N GLU A 29 3.87 4.00 17.70
CA GLU A 29 5.24 4.07 17.23
C GLU A 29 6.22 3.22 18.07
N PHE A 30 5.92 2.98 19.35
CA PHE A 30 6.71 2.11 20.21
C PHE A 30 6.60 0.64 19.79
N VAL A 31 5.40 0.20 19.40
CA VAL A 31 5.17 -1.16 18.87
C VAL A 31 5.86 -1.32 17.52
N HIS A 32 5.72 -0.32 16.64
CA HIS A 32 6.43 -0.30 15.35
C HIS A 32 7.96 -0.37 15.54
N HIS A 33 8.52 0.39 16.49
CA HIS A 33 9.94 0.34 16.80
C HIS A 33 10.35 -1.03 17.34
N ALA A 34 9.60 -1.59 18.29
CA ALA A 34 9.87 -2.93 18.83
C ALA A 34 9.85 -4.00 17.72
N TRP A 35 8.94 -3.90 16.75
CA TRP A 35 8.91 -4.78 15.59
C TRP A 35 10.16 -4.66 14.72
N ARG A 36 10.65 -3.44 14.46
CA ARG A 36 11.90 -3.22 13.72
C ARG A 36 13.16 -3.63 14.49
N VAL A 37 13.09 -3.76 15.81
CA VAL A 37 14.24 -4.22 16.61
C VAL A 37 14.28 -5.75 16.72
N HIS A 38 13.11 -6.39 16.78
CA HIS A 38 12.99 -7.80 17.12
C HIS A 38 12.62 -8.71 15.95
N LYS A 39 12.21 -8.17 14.80
CA LYS A 39 11.91 -8.97 13.60
C LYS A 39 12.92 -8.67 12.51
N GLU A 40 13.82 -9.62 12.27
CA GLU A 40 14.91 -9.51 11.31
C GLU A 40 14.42 -9.02 9.94
N GLU A 41 13.25 -9.49 9.48
CA GLU A 41 12.69 -9.09 8.19
C GLU A 41 12.22 -7.62 8.11
N LEU A 42 12.17 -6.91 9.23
CA LEU A 42 11.74 -5.51 9.33
C LEU A 42 12.85 -4.54 9.80
N ASN A 43 14.02 -5.05 10.17
CA ASN A 43 15.13 -4.25 10.70
C ASN A 43 15.48 -3.09 9.75
N ASP A 44 15.63 -3.41 8.48
CA ASP A 44 16.02 -2.47 7.42
C ASP A 44 14.81 -2.06 6.55
N LEU A 45 13.60 -2.06 7.12
CA LEU A 45 12.41 -1.64 6.39
C LEU A 45 12.61 -0.22 5.83
N PRO A 46 12.49 -0.02 4.50
CA PRO A 46 12.94 1.21 3.83
C PRO A 46 11.90 2.34 3.85
N PHE A 47 10.74 2.11 4.45
CA PHE A 47 9.66 3.08 4.52
C PHE A 47 9.14 3.29 5.95
N PRO A 48 8.55 4.47 6.25
CA PRO A 48 8.00 4.75 7.57
C PRO A 48 6.70 3.98 7.83
N MET A 49 6.42 3.75 9.11
CA MET A 49 5.16 3.18 9.61
C MET A 49 4.41 4.21 10.46
N LEU A 50 3.27 4.66 9.96
CA LEU A 50 2.37 5.62 10.60
C LEU A 50 1.60 4.96 11.74
N ALA A 51 1.57 5.62 12.90
CA ALA A 51 0.81 5.19 14.07
C ALA A 51 -0.52 5.96 14.14
N ASP A 52 -1.63 5.27 13.87
CA ASP A 52 -2.99 5.82 14.02
C ASP A 52 -3.63 5.36 15.34
N VAL A 53 -2.96 5.64 16.46
CA VAL A 53 -3.43 5.25 17.81
C VAL A 53 -4.80 5.83 18.15
N SER A 54 -5.14 6.98 17.55
CA SER A 54 -6.45 7.63 17.75
C SER A 54 -7.59 7.00 16.94
N HIS A 55 -7.25 6.12 15.99
CA HIS A 55 -8.14 5.58 14.96
C HIS A 55 -8.77 6.65 14.05
N ALA A 56 -8.31 7.89 14.09
CA ALA A 56 -8.91 8.99 13.33
C ALA A 56 -8.76 8.76 11.83
N LEU A 57 -7.60 8.30 11.38
CA LEU A 57 -7.34 8.04 9.97
C LEU A 57 -8.12 6.82 9.48
N CYS A 58 -8.08 5.70 10.22
CA CYS A 58 -8.78 4.48 9.84
C CYS A 58 -10.30 4.67 9.79
N ASN A 59 -10.87 5.48 10.69
CA ASN A 59 -12.28 5.86 10.64
C ASN A 59 -12.59 6.76 9.44
N ALA A 60 -11.76 7.79 9.19
CA ALA A 60 -11.96 8.70 8.06
C ALA A 60 -11.90 7.98 6.70
N LEU A 61 -11.04 6.96 6.60
CA LEU A 61 -10.91 6.11 5.41
C LEU A 61 -11.95 4.98 5.34
N GLY A 62 -12.73 4.76 6.41
CA GLY A 62 -13.74 3.69 6.47
C GLY A 62 -13.16 2.28 6.51
N ILE A 63 -11.92 2.11 7.00
CA ILE A 63 -11.19 0.83 7.00
C ILE A 63 -11.03 0.21 8.39
N LEU A 64 -11.54 0.84 9.45
CA LEU A 64 -11.48 0.27 10.80
C LEU A 64 -12.43 -0.94 10.91
N HIS A 65 -11.89 -2.11 11.29
CA HIS A 65 -12.69 -3.30 11.55
C HIS A 65 -13.58 -3.08 12.77
N LYS A 66 -14.89 -3.29 12.61
CA LYS A 66 -15.91 -2.89 13.59
C LYS A 66 -15.78 -3.59 14.95
N GLU A 67 -15.30 -4.83 14.94
CA GLU A 67 -15.24 -5.67 16.15
C GLU A 67 -13.82 -5.78 16.72
N GLU A 68 -12.82 -5.73 15.86
CA GLU A 68 -11.42 -6.02 16.23
C GLU A 68 -10.62 -4.75 16.55
N GLY A 69 -11.12 -3.56 16.17
CA GLY A 69 -10.44 -2.29 16.45
C GLY A 69 -9.11 -2.11 15.72
N VAL A 70 -8.88 -2.89 14.65
CA VAL A 70 -7.69 -2.81 13.78
C VAL A 70 -8.08 -2.39 12.37
N ALA A 71 -7.14 -1.89 11.59
CA ALA A 71 -7.38 -1.62 10.17
C ALA A 71 -7.59 -2.93 9.38
N LEU A 72 -8.57 -2.93 8.48
CA LEU A 72 -8.61 -3.85 7.35
C LEU A 72 -7.34 -3.72 6.51
N ARG A 73 -7.05 -4.73 5.68
CA ARG A 73 -5.87 -4.72 4.81
C ARG A 73 -6.13 -3.85 3.58
N ALA A 74 -6.06 -2.53 3.78
CA ALA A 74 -6.30 -1.54 2.75
C ALA A 74 -5.02 -1.03 2.10
N THR A 75 -5.08 -0.74 0.81
CA THR A 75 -4.03 -0.03 0.05
C THR A 75 -4.69 1.10 -0.73
N PHE A 76 -4.11 2.29 -0.61
CA PHE A 76 -4.51 3.48 -1.35
C PHE A 76 -3.34 3.92 -2.24
N ILE A 77 -3.61 4.23 -3.50
CA ILE A 77 -2.67 4.96 -4.36
C ILE A 77 -3.18 6.39 -4.45
N VAL A 78 -2.36 7.33 -3.98
CA VAL A 78 -2.66 8.77 -3.92
C VAL A 78 -1.68 9.48 -4.83
N ASP A 79 -2.19 10.36 -5.69
CA ASP A 79 -1.36 11.13 -6.61
C ASP A 79 -0.79 12.42 -5.97
N PRO A 80 0.09 13.16 -6.68
CA PRO A 80 0.67 14.40 -6.16
C PRO A 80 -0.35 15.53 -5.86
N ASP A 81 -1.56 15.46 -6.43
CA ASP A 81 -2.65 16.41 -6.18
C ASP A 81 -3.52 16.00 -4.99
N ASN A 82 -3.10 14.98 -4.23
CA ASN A 82 -3.82 14.36 -3.10
C ASN A 82 -5.15 13.70 -3.49
N ILE A 83 -5.27 13.24 -4.74
CA ILE A 83 -6.43 12.50 -5.21
C ILE A 83 -6.17 11.01 -5.09
N ILE A 84 -7.11 10.29 -4.46
CA ILE A 84 -7.09 8.83 -4.42
C ILE A 84 -7.41 8.30 -5.83
N ARG A 85 -6.46 7.61 -6.44
CA ARG A 85 -6.60 7.01 -7.78
C ARG A 85 -6.97 5.54 -7.74
N HIS A 86 -6.60 4.84 -6.67
CA HIS A 86 -6.95 3.43 -6.48
C HIS A 86 -7.15 3.11 -5.01
N VAL A 87 -8.10 2.22 -4.74
CA VAL A 87 -8.35 1.62 -3.43
C VAL A 87 -8.54 0.12 -3.60
N SER A 88 -7.85 -0.67 -2.80
CA SER A 88 -8.15 -2.08 -2.57
C SER A 88 -8.23 -2.36 -1.08
N VAL A 89 -9.21 -3.19 -0.68
CA VAL A 89 -9.42 -3.56 0.72
C VAL A 89 -9.65 -5.05 0.79
N ASN A 90 -8.77 -5.72 1.52
CA ASN A 90 -8.88 -7.14 1.83
C ASN A 90 -9.32 -7.32 3.29
N ASP A 91 -10.02 -8.42 3.56
CA ASP A 91 -10.31 -8.85 4.92
C ASP A 91 -9.04 -9.33 5.64
N LEU A 92 -9.11 -9.51 6.96
CA LEU A 92 -7.97 -9.82 7.82
C LEU A 92 -7.26 -11.12 7.41
N ASP A 93 -7.99 -12.09 6.84
CA ASP A 93 -7.46 -13.40 6.46
C ASP A 93 -6.84 -13.44 5.05
N VAL A 94 -6.95 -12.37 4.27
CA VAL A 94 -6.53 -12.36 2.85
C VAL A 94 -5.37 -11.40 2.63
N GLY A 95 -4.16 -11.94 2.48
CA GLY A 95 -2.98 -11.15 2.13
C GLY A 95 -3.11 -10.44 0.78
N ARG A 96 -2.53 -9.25 0.68
CA ARG A 96 -2.42 -8.46 -0.55
C ARG A 96 -1.28 -8.96 -1.42
N ASN A 97 -1.36 -8.63 -2.70
CA ASN A 97 -0.30 -8.85 -3.67
C ASN A 97 0.39 -7.51 -4.03
N PRO A 98 1.61 -7.23 -3.53
CA PRO A 98 2.33 -6.00 -3.87
C PRO A 98 2.59 -5.81 -5.37
N GLN A 99 2.76 -6.90 -6.13
CA GLN A 99 2.97 -6.83 -7.58
C GLN A 99 1.75 -6.26 -8.31
N GLU A 100 0.54 -6.54 -7.82
CA GLU A 100 -0.67 -5.96 -8.39
C GLU A 100 -0.74 -4.45 -8.13
N ILE A 101 -0.25 -4.00 -6.98
CA ILE A 101 -0.18 -2.57 -6.67
C ILE A 101 0.80 -1.86 -7.61
N ILE A 102 1.95 -2.48 -7.91
CA ILE A 102 2.92 -1.97 -8.89
C ILE A 102 2.29 -1.93 -10.30
N ARG A 103 1.60 -3.00 -10.71
CA ARG A 103 0.92 -3.06 -12.03
C ARG A 103 -0.11 -1.94 -12.18
N ILE A 104 -0.90 -1.68 -11.13
CA ILE A 104 -1.88 -0.59 -11.13
C ILE A 104 -1.19 0.76 -11.14
N LEU A 105 -0.11 0.95 -10.38
CA LEU A 105 0.68 2.17 -10.41
C LEU A 105 1.25 2.45 -11.81
N ASP A 106 1.84 1.43 -12.45
CA ASP A 106 2.31 1.53 -13.84
C ASP A 106 1.18 1.98 -14.77
N ALA A 107 -0.01 1.37 -14.65
CA ALA A 107 -1.17 1.71 -15.49
C ALA A 107 -1.62 3.16 -15.26
N LEU A 108 -1.70 3.59 -14.00
CA LEU A 108 -2.10 4.95 -13.63
C LEU A 108 -1.14 6.02 -14.14
N GLN A 109 0.14 5.69 -14.30
CA GLN A 109 1.17 6.60 -14.81
C GLN A 109 1.30 6.59 -16.34
N THR A 110 0.58 5.74 -17.06
CA THR A 110 0.59 5.76 -18.53
C THR A 110 -0.17 6.95 -19.13
N ASP A 111 -1.11 7.53 -18.39
CA ASP A 111 -2.12 8.49 -18.89
C ASP A 111 -2.96 7.98 -20.08
N GLU A 112 -2.95 6.67 -20.34
CA GLU A 112 -3.64 6.02 -21.46
C GLU A 112 -4.69 5.00 -20.98
N LEU A 113 -5.52 4.53 -21.91
CA LEU A 113 -6.54 3.51 -21.62
C LEU A 113 -5.91 2.11 -21.62
N CYS A 114 -5.55 1.62 -20.43
CA CYS A 114 -5.06 0.26 -20.24
C CYS A 114 -6.22 -0.78 -20.33
N PRO A 115 -6.11 -1.83 -21.15
CA PRO A 115 -7.08 -2.92 -21.17
C PRO A 115 -7.09 -3.76 -19.87
N CYS A 116 -8.08 -4.64 -19.75
CA CYS A 116 -8.13 -5.62 -18.66
C CYS A 116 -6.88 -6.53 -18.68
N ASN A 117 -6.34 -6.84 -17.50
CA ASN A 117 -5.10 -7.61 -17.29
C ASN A 117 -3.82 -6.97 -17.86
N TRP A 118 -3.86 -5.69 -18.25
CA TRP A 118 -2.71 -4.99 -18.81
C TRP A 118 -1.49 -5.05 -17.90
N GLN A 119 -0.32 -5.29 -18.51
CA GLN A 119 0.99 -5.20 -17.87
C GLN A 119 1.89 -4.20 -18.60
N LYS A 120 2.88 -3.66 -17.89
CA LYS A 120 3.84 -2.69 -18.44
C LYS A 120 4.49 -3.24 -19.71
N GLY A 121 4.41 -2.46 -20.79
CA GLY A 121 4.95 -2.81 -22.10
C GLY A 121 3.93 -3.43 -23.06
N GLU A 122 2.72 -3.75 -22.61
CA GLU A 122 1.62 -4.15 -23.49
C GLU A 122 0.92 -2.94 -24.13
N ASP A 123 0.31 -3.16 -25.29
CA ASP A 123 -0.41 -2.12 -26.03
C ASP A 123 -1.60 -1.56 -25.24
N THR A 124 -1.77 -0.24 -25.34
CA THR A 124 -2.93 0.49 -24.80
C THR A 124 -4.03 0.64 -25.84
N LEU A 125 -5.23 0.95 -25.39
CA LEU A 125 -6.38 1.18 -26.26
C LEU A 125 -6.42 2.64 -26.74
N LYS A 126 -6.63 2.83 -28.04
CA LYS A 126 -6.91 4.16 -28.61
C LYS A 126 -8.39 4.49 -28.46
N VAL A 127 -8.69 5.68 -27.96
CA VAL A 127 -10.06 6.21 -27.95
C VAL A 127 -10.47 6.46 -29.40
N ALA A 128 -11.62 5.92 -29.81
CA ALA A 128 -12.18 6.11 -31.14
C ALA A 128 -12.77 7.52 -31.34
#